data_AF-A0A8J5QQL2-F1
#
_entry.id   AF-A0A8J5QQL2-F1
#
_cell.length_a   1.000
_cell.length_b   1.000
_cell.length_c   1.000
_cell.angle_alpha   90.00
_cell.angle_beta   90.00
_cell.angle_gamma   90.00
#
_symmetry.space_group_name_H-M   'P 1'
#
loop_
_entity.id
_entity.type
_entity.pdbx_description
1 polymer ?
#
loop_
_entity_poly.entity_id
_entity_poly.type
_entity_poly.pdbx_seq_one_letter_code
_entity_poly.pdbx_strand_id
1 'polypeptide(L)'
;MVEGEPHSKPNNKCDVKDNRLNGCGSKDLELAGIGSKEYGKFHYFLLAVCGFVSTSEEMDVISMSFILPSAQCDLNLSTAAKGWLSSIIFIGMMAGAYAWGSVADALGRRKVLIVISFMNALCIVASSFSQSYELFLFFRFLNGAA
;
A
#
# COMPACT_ATOMS: atom_id res chain seq x y z
N MET A 1 -56.47 9.29 28.46
CA MET A 1 -56.66 10.30 29.51
C MET A 1 -56.11 9.66 30.78
N VAL A 2 -54.96 10.00 31.35
CA VAL A 2 -54.14 11.23 31.46
C VAL A 2 -52.70 10.71 31.77
N GLU A 3 -51.69 10.96 30.93
CA GLU A 3 -50.63 12.00 31.07
C GLU A 3 -49.80 11.96 32.37
N GLY A 4 -48.46 11.94 32.24
CA GLY A 4 -47.53 12.29 33.34
C GLY A 4 -46.11 11.71 33.30
N GLU A 5 -45.27 12.15 32.36
CA GLU A 5 -43.79 12.15 32.43
C GLU A 5 -43.25 12.95 33.66
N PRO A 6 -41.92 13.17 33.86
CA PRO A 6 -40.72 12.34 33.72
C PRO A 6 -39.82 12.46 34.98
N HIS A 7 -38.96 11.47 35.29
CA HIS A 7 -37.90 11.66 36.30
C HIS A 7 -36.54 11.95 35.65
N SER A 8 -36.29 13.26 35.52
CA SER A 8 -35.08 13.97 35.98
C SER A 8 -33.70 13.57 35.40
N LYS A 9 -33.19 14.44 34.53
CA LYS A 9 -31.75 14.64 34.26
C LYS A 9 -31.12 15.50 35.37
N PRO A 10 -29.85 15.24 35.72
CA PRO A 10 -28.82 16.29 35.63
C PRO A 10 -27.54 15.74 34.96
N ASN A 11 -27.06 16.30 33.85
CA ASN A 11 -26.33 17.55 33.65
C ASN A 11 -24.83 17.48 34.00
N ASN A 12 -24.02 17.62 32.93
CA ASN A 12 -22.68 18.22 32.83
C ASN A 12 -21.41 17.52 33.38
N LYS A 13 -20.58 17.12 32.38
CA LYS A 13 -19.25 17.70 32.07
C LYS A 13 -18.00 17.05 32.67
N CYS A 14 -17.21 16.44 31.78
CA CYS A 14 -15.74 16.39 31.79
C CYS A 14 -15.33 16.63 30.32
N ASP A 15 -15.22 17.87 29.88
CA ASP A 15 -13.98 18.67 29.80
C ASP A 15 -12.99 18.17 28.73
N VAL A 16 -13.10 18.82 27.56
CA VAL A 16 -12.03 18.94 26.58
C VAL A 16 -11.00 19.92 27.16
N LYS A 17 -9.88 19.43 27.72
CA LYS A 17 -8.63 20.20 27.90
C LYS A 17 -7.42 19.33 28.32
N ASP A 18 -6.35 19.50 27.53
CA ASP A 18 -4.91 19.34 27.84
C ASP A 18 -4.16 18.00 27.61
N ASN A 19 -3.75 17.82 26.35
CA ASN A 19 -2.39 17.55 25.87
C ASN A 19 -1.49 16.51 26.58
N ARG A 20 -1.65 15.24 26.18
CA ARG A 20 -0.52 14.33 25.93
C ARG A 20 -0.78 13.55 24.64
N LEU A 21 -0.23 14.05 23.54
CA LEU A 21 0.16 13.26 22.38
C LEU A 21 0.72 11.91 22.86
N ASN A 22 0.09 10.79 22.50
CA ASN A 22 0.73 9.48 22.25
C ASN A 22 -0.34 8.49 21.76
N GLY A 23 -0.47 8.38 20.42
CA GLY A 23 -1.03 7.19 19.78
C GLY A 23 -2.55 7.13 19.57
N CYS A 24 -3.19 8.24 19.17
CA CYS A 24 -4.53 8.17 18.59
C CYS A 24 -4.41 7.75 17.12
N GLY A 25 -4.34 6.44 16.89
CA GLY A 25 -4.21 5.85 15.56
C GLY A 25 -3.97 4.34 15.54
N SER A 26 -3.80 3.69 16.69
CA SER A 26 -3.53 2.24 16.76
C SER A 26 -4.54 1.46 17.59
N LYS A 27 -5.29 2.10 18.50
CA LYS A 27 -6.21 1.40 19.43
C LYS A 27 -7.61 1.15 18.85
N ASP A 28 -8.02 1.89 17.82
CA ASP A 28 -9.29 1.63 17.11
C ASP A 28 -9.20 0.39 16.20
N LEU A 29 -7.98 -0.07 15.89
CA LEU A 29 -7.73 -1.26 15.07
C LEU A 29 -7.82 -2.56 15.89
N GLU A 30 -7.48 -2.53 17.20
CA GLU A 30 -7.56 -3.71 18.06
C GLU A 30 -8.97 -3.98 18.60
N LEU A 31 -9.77 -2.93 18.85
CA LEU A 31 -11.15 -3.07 19.38
C LEU A 31 -12.21 -3.39 18.30
N ALA A 32 -11.89 -3.20 17.02
CA ALA A 32 -12.72 -3.67 15.90
C ALA A 32 -12.51 -5.16 15.57
N GLY A 33 -11.55 -5.83 16.21
CA GLY A 33 -11.15 -7.21 15.91
C GLY A 33 -11.88 -8.32 16.68
N ILE A 34 -12.67 -8.00 17.72
CA ILE A 34 -13.35 -9.00 18.57
C ILE A 34 -14.87 -8.96 18.42
N GLY A 35 -15.36 -8.88 17.19
CA GLY A 35 -16.69 -9.35 16.83
C GLY A 35 -16.53 -10.68 16.10
N SER A 36 -16.54 -11.80 16.84
CA SER A 36 -16.37 -13.15 16.31
C SER A 36 -17.48 -13.51 15.31
N LYS A 37 -17.32 -13.07 14.06
CA LYS A 37 -17.81 -13.83 12.90
C LYS A 37 -16.75 -14.88 12.64
N GLU A 38 -17.11 -16.15 12.80
CA GLU A 38 -16.28 -17.26 12.33
C GLU A 38 -15.92 -17.00 10.87
N TYR A 39 -14.67 -16.60 10.62
CA TYR A 39 -14.17 -16.36 9.28
C TYR A 39 -14.07 -17.71 8.57
N GLY A 40 -14.80 -17.86 7.47
CA GLY A 40 -14.75 -19.07 6.67
C GLY A 40 -13.33 -19.33 6.13
N LYS A 41 -13.00 -20.59 5.85
CA LYS A 41 -11.71 -21.03 5.28
C LYS A 41 -11.27 -20.22 4.04
N PHE A 42 -12.24 -19.67 3.30
CA PHE A 42 -12.02 -18.80 2.15
C PHE A 42 -11.31 -17.48 2.51
N HIS A 43 -11.61 -16.88 3.67
CA HIS A 43 -11.00 -15.62 4.10
C HIS A 43 -9.52 -15.81 4.44
N TYR A 44 -9.19 -16.91 5.10
CA TYR A 44 -7.81 -17.27 5.41
C TYR A 44 -7.00 -17.56 4.13
N PHE A 45 -7.62 -18.25 3.16
CA PHE A 45 -7.01 -18.47 1.84
C PHE A 45 -6.71 -17.14 1.11
N LEU A 46 -7.64 -16.18 1.16
CA LEU A 46 -7.46 -14.85 0.56
C LEU A 46 -6.33 -14.06 1.23
N LEU A 47 -6.24 -14.13 2.56
CA LEU A 47 -5.17 -13.51 3.33
C LEU A 47 -3.81 -14.13 2.99
N ALA A 48 -3.73 -15.46 2.88
CA ALA A 48 -2.50 -16.16 2.53
C ALA A 48 -2.02 -15.81 1.12
N VAL A 49 -2.92 -15.79 0.13
CA VAL A 49 -2.57 -15.41 -1.24
C VAL A 49 -2.15 -13.94 -1.33
N CYS A 50 -2.89 -13.04 -0.68
CA CYS A 50 -2.53 -11.62 -0.67
C CYS A 50 -1.17 -11.40 0.02
N GLY A 51 -0.95 -12.04 1.17
CA GLY A 51 0.31 -11.95 1.91
C GLY A 51 1.48 -12.47 1.08
N PHE A 52 1.31 -13.59 0.39
CA PHE A 52 2.36 -14.13 -0.48
C PHE A 52 2.73 -13.16 -1.60
N VAL A 53 1.73 -12.54 -2.25
CA VAL A 53 1.95 -11.52 -3.27
C VAL A 53 2.68 -10.31 -2.68
N SER A 54 2.24 -9.78 -1.54
CA SER A 54 2.89 -8.64 -0.88
C SER A 54 4.36 -8.90 -0.53
N THR A 55 4.66 -10.09 0.02
CA THR A 55 6.05 -10.44 0.33
C THR A 55 6.92 -10.62 -0.91
N SER A 56 6.35 -11.09 -2.02
CA SER A 56 7.07 -11.23 -3.29
C SER A 56 7.50 -9.87 -3.85
N GLU A 57 6.61 -8.88 -3.77
CA GLU A 57 6.86 -7.51 -4.22
C GLU A 57 7.94 -6.83 -3.36
N GLU A 58 7.90 -7.05 -2.04
CA GLU A 58 8.89 -6.50 -1.11
C GLU A 58 10.30 -7.05 -1.35
N MET A 59 10.41 -8.33 -1.71
CA MET A 59 11.70 -8.94 -2.05
C MET A 59 12.35 -8.30 -3.28
N ASP A 60 11.56 -7.86 -4.27
CA ASP A 60 12.08 -7.14 -5.44
C ASP A 60 12.68 -5.78 -5.04
N VAL A 61 11.95 -5.00 -4.24
CA VAL A 61 12.39 -3.67 -3.77
C VAL A 61 13.67 -3.77 -2.92
N ILE A 62 13.75 -4.79 -2.08
CA ILE A 62 14.93 -5.07 -1.26
C ILE A 62 16.12 -5.44 -2.17
N SER A 63 15.92 -6.33 -3.14
CA SER A 63 16.95 -6.74 -4.10
C SER A 63 17.50 -5.55 -4.91
N MET A 64 16.60 -4.68 -5.38
CA MET A 64 16.95 -3.46 -6.11
C MET A 64 17.84 -2.51 -5.29
N SER A 65 17.66 -2.45 -3.97
CA SER A 65 18.49 -1.61 -3.09
C SER A 65 19.93 -2.10 -3.01
N PHE A 66 20.16 -3.41 -3.13
CA PHE A 66 21.50 -4.00 -3.20
C PHE A 66 22.14 -3.88 -4.58
N ILE A 67 21.33 -3.97 -5.64
CA ILE A 67 21.79 -3.85 -7.03
C ILE A 67 22.16 -2.39 -7.37
N LEU A 68 21.46 -1.43 -6.77
CA LEU A 68 21.63 0.00 -7.03
C LEU A 68 23.10 0.47 -7.01
N PRO A 69 23.90 0.25 -5.95
CA PRO A 69 25.30 0.68 -5.92
C PRO A 69 26.17 0.04 -7.01
N SER A 70 25.89 -1.21 -7.40
CA SER A 70 26.60 -1.88 -8.50
C SER A 70 26.24 -1.27 -9.86
N ALA A 71 24.95 -1.03 -10.10
CA ALA A 71 24.45 -0.40 -11.33
C ALA A 71 24.97 1.04 -11.52
N GLN A 72 25.30 1.75 -10.43
CA GLN A 72 25.91 3.07 -10.51
C GLN A 72 27.31 3.05 -11.11
N CYS A 73 28.11 2.03 -10.78
CA CYS A 73 29.46 1.86 -11.30
C CYS A 73 29.45 1.49 -12.79
N ASP A 74 28.49 0.66 -13.20
CA ASP A 74 28.39 0.15 -14.57
C ASP A 74 27.82 1.21 -15.54
N LEU A 75 26.78 1.96 -15.12
CA LEU A 75 26.15 3.00 -15.96
C LEU A 75 26.74 4.40 -15.78
N ASN A 76 27.80 4.57 -14.97
CA ASN A 76 28.45 5.87 -14.70
C ASN A 76 27.47 7.00 -14.33
N LEU A 77 26.55 6.71 -13.41
CA LEU A 77 25.44 7.61 -13.09
C LEU A 77 25.84 8.77 -12.19
N SER A 78 25.47 9.98 -12.59
CA SER A 78 25.58 11.20 -11.77
C SER A 78 24.74 11.09 -10.48
N THR A 79 25.16 11.77 -9.41
CA THR A 79 24.42 11.82 -8.12
C THR A 79 22.97 12.24 -8.30
N ALA A 80 22.68 13.13 -9.26
CA ALA A 80 21.32 13.57 -9.58
C ALA A 80 20.44 12.42 -10.13
N ALA A 81 21.01 11.56 -10.97
CA ALA A 81 20.31 10.41 -11.56
C ALA A 81 19.87 9.40 -10.51
N LYS A 82 20.64 9.25 -9.43
CA LYS A 82 20.29 8.43 -8.27
C LYS A 82 19.07 8.99 -7.53
N GLY A 83 19.00 10.30 -7.38
CA GLY A 83 17.86 10.99 -6.77
C GLY A 83 16.58 10.80 -7.59
N TRP A 84 16.67 10.99 -8.91
CA TRP A 84 15.56 10.74 -9.83
C TRP A 84 15.02 9.32 -9.75
N LEU A 85 15.90 8.32 -9.56
CA LEU A 85 15.49 6.93 -9.44
C LEU A 85 14.67 6.63 -8.18
N SER A 86 14.88 7.36 -7.10
CA SER A 86 14.05 7.26 -5.89
C SER A 86 12.74 8.04 -6.06
N SER A 87 12.79 9.22 -6.69
CA SER A 87 11.62 10.07 -6.91
C SER A 87 10.61 9.44 -7.88
N ILE A 88 11.08 8.76 -8.93
CA ILE A 88 10.19 8.21 -9.97
C ILE A 88 9.24 7.14 -9.42
N ILE A 89 9.64 6.39 -8.37
CA ILE A 89 8.77 5.41 -7.70
C ILE A 89 7.57 6.12 -7.06
N PHE A 90 7.79 7.26 -6.39
CA PHE A 90 6.70 8.03 -5.79
C PHE A 90 5.73 8.58 -6.84
N ILE A 91 6.27 9.03 -7.97
CA ILE A 91 5.45 9.50 -9.10
C ILE A 91 4.64 8.34 -9.68
N GLY A 92 5.28 7.17 -9.85
CA GLY A 92 4.62 5.92 -10.26
C GLY A 92 3.47 5.56 -9.32
N MET A 93 3.72 5.50 -8.02
CA MET A 93 2.72 5.16 -7.00
C MET A 93 1.53 6.13 -7.01
N MET A 94 1.78 7.43 -7.18
CA MET A 94 0.72 8.43 -7.27
C MET A 94 -0.18 8.19 -8.49
N ALA A 95 0.41 7.95 -9.66
CA ALA A 95 -0.33 7.69 -10.89
C ALA A 95 -1.05 6.33 -10.84
N GLY A 96 -0.36 5.29 -10.34
CA GLY A 96 -0.87 3.93 -10.19
C GLY A 96 -2.05 3.87 -9.23
N ALA A 97 -1.96 4.50 -8.07
CA ALA A 97 -3.04 4.51 -7.08
C ALA A 97 -4.35 5.09 -7.65
N TYR A 98 -4.26 6.15 -8.46
CA TYR A 98 -5.44 6.75 -9.09
C TYR A 98 -6.06 5.86 -10.17
N ALA A 99 -5.21 5.29 -11.03
CA ALA A 99 -5.65 4.42 -12.12
C ALA A 99 -6.20 3.10 -11.59
N TRP A 100 -5.41 2.35 -10.82
CA TRP A 100 -5.78 1.05 -10.31
C TRP A 100 -6.83 1.10 -9.21
N GLY A 101 -6.90 2.19 -8.43
CA GLY A 101 -7.98 2.39 -7.46
C GLY A 101 -9.34 2.41 -8.13
N SER A 102 -9.49 3.22 -9.19
CA SER A 102 -10.72 3.32 -9.97
C SER A 102 -11.09 1.99 -10.66
N VAL A 103 -10.08 1.28 -11.17
CA VAL A 103 -10.24 -0.03 -11.83
C VAL A 103 -10.61 -1.13 -10.83
N ALA A 104 -10.06 -1.08 -9.60
CA ALA A 104 -10.37 -2.02 -8.52
C ALA A 104 -11.84 -1.96 -8.09
N ASP A 105 -12.41 -0.75 -8.06
CA ASP A 105 -13.81 -0.53 -7.71
C ASP A 105 -14.76 -0.99 -8.83
N ALA A 106 -14.34 -0.92 -10.10
CA ALA A 106 -15.18 -1.29 -11.25
C ALA A 106 -15.16 -2.80 -11.59
N LEU A 107 -14.00 -3.46 -11.56
CA LEU A 107 -13.82 -4.82 -12.10
C LEU A 107 -13.77 -5.92 -11.03
N GLY A 108 -13.79 -5.53 -9.75
CA GLY A 108 -13.73 -6.42 -8.61
C GLY A 108 -12.30 -6.67 -8.12
N ARG A 109 -12.12 -6.53 -6.81
CA ARG A 109 -10.82 -6.47 -6.13
C ARG A 109 -9.89 -7.68 -6.38
N ARG A 110 -10.44 -8.90 -6.48
CA ARG A 110 -9.65 -10.12 -6.72
C ARG A 110 -9.02 -10.18 -8.11
N LYS A 111 -9.76 -9.75 -9.14
CA LYS A 111 -9.26 -9.79 -10.52
C LYS A 111 -8.18 -8.75 -10.73
N VAL A 112 -8.38 -7.55 -10.16
CA VAL A 112 -7.39 -6.48 -10.25
C VAL A 112 -6.09 -6.88 -9.58
N LEU A 113 -6.13 -7.47 -8.38
CA LEU A 113 -4.91 -8.00 -7.73
C LEU A 113 -4.12 -8.97 -8.62
N ILE A 114 -4.80 -9.89 -9.31
CA ILE A 114 -4.12 -10.84 -10.20
C ILE A 114 -3.53 -10.12 -11.42
N VAL A 115 -4.28 -9.19 -12.02
CA VAL A 115 -3.83 -8.47 -13.22
C VAL A 115 -2.63 -7.57 -12.91
N ILE A 116 -2.67 -6.81 -11.81
CA ILE A 116 -1.55 -5.92 -11.44
C ILE A 116 -0.29 -6.73 -11.14
N SER A 117 -0.39 -7.85 -10.40
CA SER A 117 0.77 -8.69 -10.10
C SER A 117 1.36 -9.33 -11.36
N PHE A 118 0.52 -9.74 -12.32
CA PHE A 118 1.01 -10.24 -13.61
C PHE A 118 1.69 -9.13 -14.43
N MET A 119 1.11 -7.93 -14.48
CA MET A 119 1.75 -6.79 -15.14
C MET A 119 3.08 -6.44 -14.49
N ASN A 120 3.14 -6.46 -13.16
CA ASN A 120 4.34 -6.16 -12.41
C ASN A 120 5.45 -7.18 -12.70
N ALA A 121 5.13 -8.48 -12.64
CA ALA A 121 6.06 -9.55 -12.99
C ALA A 121 6.61 -9.42 -14.43
N LEU A 122 5.75 -9.08 -15.39
CA LEU A 122 6.18 -8.83 -16.78
C LEU A 122 7.11 -7.62 -16.88
N CYS A 123 6.82 -6.54 -16.15
CA CYS A 123 7.67 -5.35 -16.11
C CYS A 123 9.05 -5.66 -15.51
N ILE A 124 9.12 -6.42 -14.41
CA ILE A 124 10.38 -6.82 -13.76
C ILE A 124 11.22 -7.69 -14.69
N VAL A 125 10.60 -8.67 -15.37
CA VAL A 125 11.31 -9.52 -16.33
C VAL A 125 11.83 -8.69 -17.51
N ALA A 126 11.02 -7.78 -18.04
CA ALA A 126 11.44 -6.87 -19.10
C ALA A 126 12.58 -5.93 -18.63
N SER A 127 12.58 -5.52 -17.36
CA SER A 127 13.65 -4.71 -16.75
C SER A 127 14.99 -5.43 -16.75
N SER A 128 14.97 -6.76 -16.53
CA SER A 128 16.18 -7.57 -16.46
C SER A 128 16.92 -7.67 -17.79
N PHE A 129 16.23 -7.45 -18.92
CA PHE A 129 16.85 -7.39 -20.25
C PHE A 129 17.33 -5.99 -20.65
N SER A 130 17.05 -4.97 -19.83
CA SER A 130 17.34 -3.58 -20.16
C SER A 130 18.70 -3.13 -19.60
N GLN A 131 19.67 -2.92 -20.48
CA GLN A 131 21.00 -2.39 -20.15
C GLN A 131 21.10 -0.85 -20.20
N SER A 132 19.98 -0.13 -20.38
CA SER A 132 19.97 1.33 -20.54
C SER A 132 19.35 2.04 -19.33
N TYR A 133 19.95 3.18 -18.93
CA TYR A 133 19.50 3.98 -17.78
C TYR A 133 18.04 4.45 -17.92
N GLU A 134 17.65 4.96 -19.08
CA GLU A 134 16.30 5.48 -19.30
C GLU A 134 15.24 4.38 -19.23
N LEU A 135 15.52 3.22 -19.81
CA LEU A 135 14.64 2.06 -19.73
C LEU A 135 14.54 1.54 -18.29
N PHE A 136 15.65 1.48 -17.57
CA PHE A 136 15.64 1.12 -16.14
C PHE A 136 14.79 2.09 -15.30
N LEU A 137 14.87 3.40 -15.58
CA LEU A 137 14.02 4.42 -14.94
C LEU A 137 12.53 4.22 -15.29
N PHE A 138 12.23 3.95 -16.57
CA PHE A 138 10.87 3.74 -17.04
C PHE A 138 10.23 2.49 -16.45
N PHE A 139 10.96 1.38 -16.39
CA PHE A 139 10.44 0.18 -15.73
C PHE A 139 10.22 0.38 -14.23
N ARG A 140 11.09 1.17 -13.57
CA ARG A 140 10.90 1.51 -12.16
C ARG A 140 9.64 2.35 -11.93
N PHE A 141 9.33 3.26 -12.86
CA PHE A 141 8.06 3.98 -12.86
C PHE A 141 6.88 3.01 -12.98
N LEU A 142 6.93 2.06 -13.93
CA LEU A 142 5.87 1.07 -14.13
C LEU A 142 5.69 0.17 -12.90
N ASN A 143 6.78 -0.27 -12.27
CA ASN A 143 6.76 -1.07 -11.05
C ASN A 143 6.13 -0.30 -9.88
N GLY A 144 6.44 1.00 -9.76
CA GLY A 144 5.77 1.85 -8.77
C GLY A 144 4.32 2.15 -9.12
N ALA A 145 3.95 2.10 -10.40
CA ALA A 145 2.61 2.35 -10.87
C ALA A 145 1.72 1.11 -10.90
N ALA A 146 2.25 -0.10 -10.70
CA ALA A 146 1.50 -1.35 -10.60
C ALA A 146 0.95 -1.56 -9.19
#